data_AF-A0A1Q9PE55-F1
#
_entry.id   AF-A0A1Q9PE55-F1
#
_cell.length_a   1.000
_cell.length_b   1.000
_cell.length_c   1.000
_cell.angle_alpha   90.00
_cell.angle_beta   90.00
_cell.angle_gamma   90.00
#
_symmetry.space_group_name_H-M   'P 1'
#
loop_
_entity.id
_entity.type
_entity.pdbx_description
1 polymer ?
#
loop_
_entity_poly.entity_id
_entity_poly.type
_entity_poly.pdbx_seq_one_letter_code
_entity_poly.pdbx_strand_id
1 'polypeptide(L)'
;MPDITDRKKELIRSIAKKYCSILSKIPFEEGVSLYSETYQKLSMSSARWRVCLLCGEIGYPETFLDSKHRCSSLLSYDFPILVKTSWVKLEDFFLNEKHLDLLKNNNKIE
;
A
#
# COMPACT_ATOMS: atom_id res chain seq x y z
N MET A 1 22.66 2.64 3.21
CA MET A 1 21.50 1.85 3.67
C MET A 1 21.61 0.48 3.02
N PRO A 2 21.42 -0.63 3.74
CA PRO A 2 21.47 -1.95 3.13
C PRO A 2 20.43 -2.02 2.01
N ASP A 3 20.86 -2.49 0.84
CA ASP A 3 19.97 -2.63 -0.30
C ASP A 3 19.02 -3.80 -0.06
N ILE A 4 17.73 -3.56 -0.20
CA ILE A 4 16.73 -4.62 -0.15
C ILE A 4 16.90 -5.47 -1.40
N THR A 5 17.09 -6.78 -1.22
CA THR A 5 17.33 -7.72 -2.33
C THR A 5 16.11 -7.79 -3.24
N ASP A 6 16.31 -8.12 -4.51
CA ASP A 6 15.19 -8.19 -5.47
C ASP A 6 14.16 -9.25 -5.08
N ARG A 7 14.61 -10.37 -4.51
CA ARG A 7 13.72 -11.38 -3.91
C ARG A 7 12.82 -10.81 -2.80
N LYS A 8 13.37 -9.94 -1.94
CA LYS A 8 12.57 -9.25 -0.92
C LYS A 8 11.61 -8.24 -1.54
N LYS A 9 12.04 -7.49 -2.56
CA LYS A 9 11.16 -6.55 -3.29
C LYS A 9 9.96 -7.27 -3.93
N GLU A 10 10.19 -8.44 -4.53
CA GLU A 10 9.12 -9.27 -5.09
C GLU A 10 8.14 -9.76 -4.03
N LEU A 11 8.66 -10.23 -2.89
CA LEU A 11 7.82 -10.64 -1.76
C LEU A 11 6.95 -9.47 -1.26
N ILE A 12 7.57 -8.30 -1.05
CA ILE A 12 6.88 -7.07 -0.65
C ILE A 12 5.78 -6.73 -1.66
N ARG A 13 6.06 -6.75 -2.97
CA ARG A 13 5.05 -6.49 -4.00
C ARG A 13 3.88 -7.47 -3.93
N SER A 14 4.16 -8.75 -3.73
CA SER A 14 3.13 -9.78 -3.61
C SER A 14 2.22 -9.54 -2.41
N ILE A 15 2.80 -9.22 -1.25
CA ILE A 15 2.05 -8.92 -0.03
C ILE A 15 1.28 -7.61 -0.16
N ALA A 16 1.90 -6.56 -0.70
CA ALA A 16 1.27 -5.26 -0.90
C ALA A 16 0.00 -5.39 -1.77
N LYS A 17 0.07 -6.15 -2.87
CA LYS A 17 -1.09 -6.45 -3.74
C LYS A 17 -2.23 -7.10 -2.96
N LYS A 18 -1.93 -8.13 -2.16
CA LYS A 18 -2.94 -8.84 -1.35
C LYS A 18 -3.56 -7.91 -0.30
N TYR A 19 -2.72 -7.21 0.45
CA TYR A 19 -3.15 -6.30 1.51
C TYR A 19 -4.05 -5.18 0.97
N CYS A 20 -3.61 -4.49 -0.09
CA CYS A 20 -4.36 -3.39 -0.68
C CYS A 20 -5.65 -3.86 -1.36
N SER A 21 -5.65 -5.07 -1.94
CA SER A 21 -6.88 -5.67 -2.48
C SER A 21 -7.92 -5.98 -1.39
N ILE A 22 -7.50 -6.26 -0.16
CA ILE A 22 -8.41 -6.40 0.98
C ILE A 22 -8.86 -5.03 1.46
N LEU A 23 -7.92 -4.10 1.63
CA LEU A 23 -8.19 -2.72 2.07
C LEU A 23 -9.22 -2.03 1.15
N SER A 24 -9.08 -2.19 -0.18
CA SER A 24 -10.00 -1.63 -1.19
C SER A 24 -11.42 -2.17 -1.14
N LYS A 25 -11.66 -3.33 -0.51
CA LYS A 25 -13.01 -3.89 -0.32
C LYS A 25 -13.74 -3.28 0.87
N ILE A 26 -13.01 -2.65 1.79
CA ILE A 26 -13.60 -2.00 2.96
C ILE A 26 -14.17 -0.66 2.49
N PRO A 27 -15.48 -0.39 2.72
CA PRO A 27 -16.06 0.92 2.42
C PRO A 27 -15.24 2.03 3.08
N PHE A 28 -14.97 3.11 2.34
CA PHE A 28 -14.06 4.15 2.82
C PHE A 28 -14.50 4.70 4.17
N GLU A 29 -15.80 4.98 4.36
CA GLU A 29 -16.38 5.49 5.62
C GLU A 29 -16.10 4.60 6.84
N GLU A 30 -16.12 3.29 6.67
CA GLU A 30 -15.83 2.30 7.71
C GLU A 30 -14.32 2.07 7.88
N GLY A 31 -13.57 2.26 6.80
CA GLY A 31 -12.12 2.01 6.72
C GLY A 31 -11.23 3.24 6.90
N VAL A 32 -11.78 4.47 7.05
CA VAL A 32 -10.99 5.73 7.03
C VAL A 32 -9.81 5.68 8.00
N SER A 33 -10.03 5.16 9.21
CA SER A 33 -9.01 5.03 10.24
C SER A 33 -7.87 4.12 9.76
N LEU A 34 -8.21 3.00 9.15
CA LEU A 34 -7.25 2.04 8.62
C LEU A 34 -6.48 2.62 7.43
N TYR A 35 -7.17 3.23 6.46
CA TYR A 35 -6.52 3.92 5.34
C TYR A 35 -5.54 5.00 5.82
N SER A 36 -5.94 5.78 6.82
CA SER A 36 -5.12 6.83 7.41
C SER A 36 -3.91 6.27 8.14
N GLU A 37 -4.08 5.19 8.92
CA GLU A 37 -2.97 4.52 9.61
C GLU A 37 -1.97 3.92 8.62
N THR A 38 -2.46 3.19 7.60
CA THR A 38 -1.64 2.65 6.53
C THR A 38 -0.87 3.75 5.80
N TYR A 39 -1.55 4.86 5.48
CA TYR A 39 -0.91 6.03 4.86
C TYR A 39 0.22 6.57 5.75
N GLN A 40 -0.04 6.82 7.03
CA GLN A 40 0.96 7.37 7.95
C GLN A 40 2.18 6.47 8.11
N LYS A 41 1.99 5.15 8.17
CA LYS A 41 3.09 4.20 8.32
C LYS A 41 3.97 4.12 7.08
N LEU A 42 3.34 4.10 5.90
CA LEU A 42 4.04 3.99 4.62
C LEU A 42 4.61 5.31 4.11
N SER A 43 4.03 6.44 4.51
CA SER A 43 4.39 7.76 4.00
C SER A 43 5.80 8.17 4.41
N MET A 44 6.56 8.63 3.42
CA MET A 44 7.88 9.21 3.58
C MET A 44 8.07 10.31 2.53
N SER A 45 8.20 11.55 2.99
CA SER A 45 8.20 12.75 2.13
C SER A 45 9.34 12.80 1.12
N SER A 46 10.54 12.33 1.50
CA SER A 46 11.76 12.32 0.68
C SER A 46 11.88 11.10 -0.24
N ALA A 47 10.86 10.24 -0.28
CA ALA A 47 10.97 8.95 -0.94
C ALA A 47 10.66 9.00 -2.44
N ARG A 48 11.31 8.10 -3.19
CA ARG A 48 11.27 8.04 -4.66
C ARG A 48 10.37 6.94 -5.21
N TRP A 49 9.62 6.26 -4.35
CA TRP A 49 8.66 5.23 -4.76
C TRP A 49 7.27 5.65 -4.35
N ARG A 50 6.27 5.07 -5.02
CA ARG A 50 4.87 5.19 -4.64
C ARG A 50 4.27 3.80 -4.54
N VAL A 51 3.34 3.63 -3.60
CA VAL A 51 2.47 2.46 -3.49
C VAL A 51 1.01 2.90 -3.58
N CYS A 52 0.21 2.16 -4.34
CA CYS A 52 -1.23 2.40 -4.41
C CYS A 52 -1.98 1.60 -3.34
N LEU A 53 -2.76 2.27 -2.50
CA LEU A 53 -3.55 1.61 -1.45
C LEU A 53 -4.76 0.81 -1.97
N LEU A 54 -5.10 0.94 -3.26
CA LEU A 54 -6.21 0.18 -3.85
C LEU A 54 -5.75 -1.13 -4.48
N CYS A 55 -4.65 -1.11 -5.25
CA CYS A 55 -4.17 -2.29 -5.99
C CYS A 55 -2.83 -2.85 -5.47
N GLY A 56 -2.13 -2.11 -4.60
CA GLY A 56 -0.84 -2.51 -4.04
C GLY A 56 0.32 -2.47 -5.02
N GLU A 57 0.15 -1.89 -6.22
CA GLU A 57 1.26 -1.70 -7.14
C GLU A 57 2.26 -0.68 -6.59
N ILE A 58 3.55 -0.97 -6.81
CA ILE A 58 4.69 -0.15 -6.36
C ILE A 58 5.50 0.26 -7.59
N GLY A 59 5.71 1.56 -7.76
CA GLY A 59 6.46 2.09 -8.89
C GLY A 59 7.04 3.47 -8.65
N TYR A 60 7.65 4.01 -9.71
CA TYR A 60 8.26 5.34 -9.67
C TYR A 60 7.21 6.44 -9.82
N PRO A 61 7.42 7.63 -9.21
CA PRO A 61 6.53 8.78 -9.29
C PRO A 61 6.15 9.19 -10.72
N GLU A 62 7.06 8.99 -11.68
CA GLU A 62 6.89 9.36 -13.09
C GLU A 62 5.85 8.49 -13.81
N THR A 63 5.72 7.23 -13.39
CA THR A 63 4.74 6.26 -13.90
C THR A 63 3.50 6.15 -13.01
N PHE A 64 3.60 6.57 -11.75
CA PHE A 64 2.52 6.61 -10.74
C PHE A 64 2.06 8.05 -10.45
N LEU A 65 1.69 8.77 -11.51
CA LEU A 65 0.91 10.00 -11.39
C LEU A 65 -0.57 9.63 -11.25
N ASP A 66 -1.35 10.42 -10.49
CA ASP A 66 -2.79 10.18 -10.35
C ASP A 66 -3.48 10.16 -11.72
N SER A 67 -3.04 10.99 -12.68
CA SER A 67 -3.58 10.96 -14.05
C SER A 67 -3.23 9.72 -14.88
N LYS A 68 -2.28 8.88 -14.44
CA LYS A 68 -1.77 7.73 -15.21
C LYS A 68 -2.04 6.39 -14.54
N HIS A 69 -2.25 6.37 -13.23
CA HIS A 69 -2.52 5.14 -12.50
C HIS A 69 -4.02 4.79 -12.55
N ARG A 70 -4.35 3.57 -13.01
CA ARG A 70 -5.74 3.13 -13.29
C ARG A 70 -6.70 3.26 -12.10
N CYS A 71 -6.19 3.24 -10.87
CA CYS A 71 -7.04 3.30 -9.67
C CYS A 71 -7.44 4.73 -9.26
N SER A 72 -6.87 5.78 -9.85
CA SER A 72 -7.20 7.17 -9.47
C SER A 72 -8.61 7.60 -9.82
N SER A 73 -9.20 7.03 -10.88
CA SER A 73 -10.56 7.34 -11.32
C SER A 73 -11.65 6.64 -10.52
N LEU A 74 -11.29 5.78 -9.55
CA LEU A 74 -12.22 4.96 -8.78
C LEU A 74 -12.67 5.61 -7.46
N LEU A 75 -12.16 6.78 -7.11
CA LEU A 75 -12.54 7.47 -5.88
C LEU A 75 -13.17 8.83 -6.16
N SER A 76 -14.38 8.99 -5.64
CA SER A 76 -15.07 10.28 -5.50
C SER A 76 -14.63 11.06 -4.25
N TYR A 77 -13.61 10.56 -3.52
CA TYR A 77 -13.16 11.06 -2.23
C TYR A 77 -11.74 11.67 -2.33
N ASP A 78 -11.51 12.81 -1.66
CA ASP A 78 -10.24 13.57 -1.63
C ASP A 78 -9.06 12.88 -0.91
N PHE A 79 -9.09 11.55 -0.75
CA PHE A 79 -8.04 10.83 -0.02
C PHE A 79 -6.87 10.42 -0.94
N PRO A 80 -5.61 10.67 -0.56
CA PRO A 80 -4.45 10.34 -1.36
C PRO A 80 -4.16 8.83 -1.36
N ILE A 81 -4.61 8.12 -2.40
CA ILE A 81 -4.36 6.68 -2.57
C ILE A 81 -2.93 6.31 -2.96
N LEU A 82 -2.19 7.26 -3.54
CA LEU A 82 -0.79 7.05 -3.93
C LEU A 82 0.11 7.58 -2.83
N VAL A 83 0.69 6.66 -2.06
CA VAL A 83 1.54 6.99 -0.92
C VAL A 83 3.00 7.00 -1.35
N LYS A 84 3.69 8.14 -1.15
CA LYS A 84 5.14 8.20 -1.33
C LYS A 84 5.83 7.37 -0.25
N THR A 85 6.69 6.45 -0.65
CA THR A 85 7.30 5.46 0.25
C THR A 85 8.68 5.02 -0.21
N SER A 86 9.38 4.25 0.63
CA SER A 86 10.67 3.64 0.34
C SER A 86 10.61 2.12 0.53
N TRP A 87 11.54 1.38 -0.08
CA TRP A 87 11.61 -0.07 0.13
C TRP A 87 11.78 -0.44 1.61
N VAL A 88 12.49 0.37 2.39
CA VAL A 88 12.67 0.14 3.84
C VAL A 88 11.36 0.28 4.59
N LYS A 89 10.57 1.33 4.30
CA LYS A 89 9.22 1.49 4.88
C LYS A 89 8.28 0.35 4.49
N LEU A 90 8.35 -0.09 3.24
CA LEU A 90 7.56 -1.21 2.73
C LEU A 90 7.97 -2.54 3.39
N GLU A 91 9.27 -2.79 3.55
CA GLU A 91 9.77 -3.96 4.28
C GLU A 91 9.29 -3.95 5.73
N ASP A 92 9.43 -2.81 6.41
CA ASP A 92 9.04 -2.69 7.81
C ASP A 92 7.53 -2.96 7.98
N PHE A 93 6.71 -2.32 7.15
CA PHE A 93 5.26 -2.47 7.18
C PHE A 93 4.78 -3.88 6.77
N PHE A 94 5.30 -4.44 5.68
CA PHE A 94 4.76 -5.68 5.11
C PHE A 94 5.43 -6.96 5.61
N LEU A 95 6.68 -6.89 6.07
CA LEU A 95 7.45 -8.05 6.50
C LEU A 95 7.71 -8.09 8.02
N ASN A 96 7.82 -6.93 8.69
CA ASN A 96 8.19 -6.88 10.10
C ASN A 96 7.01 -6.55 11.03
N GLU A 97 6.08 -5.70 10.60
CA GLU A 97 4.92 -5.36 11.42
C GLU A 97 3.83 -6.47 11.37
N LYS A 98 3.25 -6.78 12.53
CA LYS A 98 2.24 -7.85 12.72
C LYS A 98 0.86 -7.53 12.13
N HIS A 99 0.72 -6.52 11.27
CA HIS A 99 -0.57 -6.09 10.68
C HIS A 99 -1.22 -7.10 9.72
N LEU A 100 -0.56 -8.25 9.53
CA LEU A 100 -1.16 -9.46 8.94
C LEU A 100 -2.41 -9.95 9.66
N ASP A 101 -2.75 -9.45 10.85
CA ASP A 101 -4.03 -9.78 11.49
C ASP A 101 -5.25 -9.33 10.66
N LEU A 102 -5.11 -8.31 9.79
CA LEU A 102 -6.12 -7.97 8.78
C LEU A 102 -6.25 -9.04 7.69
N LEU A 103 -5.14 -9.67 7.29
CA LEU A 103 -5.12 -10.81 6.37
C LEU A 103 -5.64 -12.09 7.04
N LYS A 104 -5.39 -12.28 8.34
CA LYS A 104 -5.82 -13.49 9.07
C LYS A 104 -7.30 -13.45 9.47
N ASN A 105 -7.83 -12.30 9.86
CA ASN A 105 -9.23 -12.20 10.32
C ASN A 105 -10.23 -12.12 9.16
N ASN A 106 -9.85 -11.56 8.00
CA ASN A 106 -10.72 -11.52 6.81
C ASN A 106 -10.65 -12.77 5.91
N ASN A 107 -9.78 -13.74 6.22
CA ASN A 107 -9.79 -15.08 5.61
C ASN A 107 -10.75 -16.05 6.34
N LYS A 108 -11.65 -15.57 7.19
CA LYS A 108 -12.87 -16.31 7.60
C LYS A 108 -14.01 -16.12 6.59
N ILE A 109 -13.68 -16.08 5.31
CA ILE A 109 -14.62 -16.26 4.21
C ILE A 109 -14.06 -17.37 3.35
N GLU A 110 -14.18 -18.59 3.87
CA GLU A 110 -14.50 -19.84 3.16
C GLU A 110 -14.83 -20.91 4.21
#